data_AF-A0A222E7X1-F1
#
_entry.id   AF-A0A222E7X1-F1
#
_cell.length_a   1.000
_cell.length_b   1.000
_cell.length_c   1.000
_cell.angle_alpha   90.00
_cell.angle_beta   90.00
_cell.angle_gamma   90.00
#
_symmetry.space_group_name_H-M   'P 1'
#
loop_
_entity.id
_entity.type
_entity.pdbx_description
1 polymer ?
#
loop_
_entity_poly.entity_id
_entity_poly.type
_entity_poly.pdbx_seq_one_letter_code
_entity_poly.pdbx_strand_id
1 'polypeptide(L)' 'MTLKTLIAAAALTLSPALAIAACSDHAEQVMTCADGTTYDATSKTCVVMSG' A
#
# COMPACT_ATOMS: atom_id res chain seq x y z
N MET A 1 -15.74 6.46 -26.90
CA MET A 1 -15.76 6.44 -25.42
C MET A 1 -14.91 5.28 -24.89
N THR A 2 -15.12 4.06 -25.37
CA THR A 2 -14.37 2.84 -24.99
C THR A 2 -12.85 2.91 -25.16
N LEU A 3 -12.35 3.47 -26.27
CA LEU A 3 -10.89 3.59 -26.47
C LEU A 3 -10.25 4.56 -25.48
N LYS A 4 -10.91 5.69 -25.19
CA LYS A 4 -10.44 6.67 -24.19
C LYS A 4 -10.40 6.07 -22.78
N THR A 5 -11.39 5.24 -22.43
CA THR A 5 -11.42 4.55 -21.13
C THR A 5 -10.34 3.48 -21.00
N LEU A 6 -10.02 2.75 -22.08
CA LEU A 6 -8.93 1.77 -22.05
C LEU A 6 -7.56 2.44 -21.86
N ILE A 7 -7.31 3.57 -22.53
CA ILE A 7 -6.07 4.33 -22.36
C ILE A 7 -5.95 4.86 -20.93
N ALA A 8 -7.05 5.39 -20.36
CA ALA A 8 -7.06 5.85 -18.97
C ALA A 8 -6.84 4.71 -17.97
N ALA A 9 -7.48 3.56 -18.17
CA ALA A 9 -7.29 2.38 -17.32
C ALA A 9 -5.84 1.87 -17.38
N ALA A 10 -5.25 1.79 -18.58
CA ALA A 10 -3.85 1.41 -18.76
C ALA A 10 -2.90 2.36 -18.02
N ALA A 11 -3.13 3.68 -18.10
CA ALA A 11 -2.35 4.66 -17.37
C ALA A 11 -2.47 4.50 -15.83
N LEU A 12 -3.68 4.23 -15.31
CA LEU A 12 -3.88 3.98 -13.87
C LEU A 12 -3.15 2.72 -13.39
N THR A 13 -3.12 1.64 -14.19
CA THR A 13 -2.43 0.40 -13.79
C THR A 13 -0.91 0.57 -13.66
N LEU A 14 -0.32 1.52 -14.38
CA LEU A 14 1.11 1.83 -14.33
C LEU A 14 1.48 2.83 -13.22
N SER A 15 0.49 3.47 -12.59
CA SER A 15 0.71 4.51 -11.58
C SER A 15 1.47 4.02 -10.33
N PRO A 16 1.19 2.84 -9.75
CA PRO A 16 1.94 2.33 -8.58
C PRO A 16 3.41 2.04 -8.90
N ALA A 17 3.71 1.60 -10.13
CA ALA A 17 5.08 1.30 -10.57
C ALA A 17 5.93 2.56 -10.77
N LEU A 18 5.32 3.73 -10.92
CA LEU A 18 6.00 5.01 -11.01
C LEU A 18 6.14 5.69 -9.64
N ALA A 19 5.28 5.35 -8.68
CA ALA A 19 5.28 5.91 -7.32
C ALA A 19 6.36 5.33 -6.39
N ILE A 20 7.11 4.30 -6.83
CA ILE A 20 8.11 3.61 -6.01
C ILE A 20 9.25 4.57 -5.56
N ALA A 21 9.56 5.59 -6.37
CA ALA A 21 10.56 6.62 -6.06
C ALA A 21 10.01 7.78 -5.22
N ALA A 22 8.69 7.90 -5.05
CA ALA A 22 8.08 8.94 -4.20
C ALA A 22 8.09 8.52 -2.71
N CYS A 23 8.21 7.22 -2.43
CA CYS A 23 8.27 6.69 -1.07
C CYS A 23 9.70 6.51 -0.54
N SER A 24 10.74 6.73 -1.34
CA SER A 24 12.14 6.53 -0.89
C SER A 24 12.63 7.60 0.09
N ASP A 25 12.03 8.80 0.06
CA ASP A 25 12.36 9.91 0.98
C ASP A 25 11.47 9.92 2.24
N HIS A 26 10.37 9.16 2.22
CA HIS A 26 9.48 8.95 3.35
C HIS A 26 9.72 7.57 3.96
N ALA A 27 10.70 7.47 4.86
CA ALA A 27 11.00 6.25 5.59
C ALA A 27 9.90 5.87 6.61
N GLU A 28 9.10 6.84 7.04
CA GLU A 28 8.04 6.67 8.04
C GLU A 28 6.71 6.32 7.38
N GLN A 29 6.49 5.03 7.18
CA GLN A 29 5.21 4.50 6.74
C GLN A 29 4.40 4.13 7.98
N VAL A 30 3.45 5.00 8.36
CA VAL A 30 2.50 4.69 9.44
C VAL A 30 1.42 3.78 8.86
N MET A 31 1.49 2.51 9.23
CA MET A 31 0.51 1.49 8.86
C MET A 31 -0.36 1.17 10.08
N THR A 32 -1.67 1.37 9.94
CA THR A 32 -2.65 0.96 10.95
C THR A 32 -2.96 -0.52 10.79
N CYS A 33 -2.79 -1.29 11.86
CA CYS A 33 -3.27 -2.67 11.91
C CYS A 33 -4.80 -2.70 12.01
N ALA A 34 -5.41 -3.78 11.51
CA ALA A 34 -6.86 -3.99 11.62
C ALA A 34 -7.29 -4.13 13.09
N ASP A 35 -8.56 -3.84 13.39
CA ASP A 35 -9.10 -3.98 14.74
C ASP A 35 -8.84 -5.38 15.33
N GLY A 36 -8.37 -5.44 16.58
CA GLY A 36 -8.00 -6.69 17.26
C GLY A 36 -6.62 -7.25 16.88
N THR A 37 -5.83 -6.53 16.09
CA THR A 37 -4.45 -6.90 15.76
C THR A 37 -3.46 -5.83 16.22
N THR A 38 -2.24 -6.23 16.57
CA THR A 38 -1.15 -5.32 16.97
C THR A 38 0.07 -5.55 16.09
N TYR A 39 0.80 -4.47 15.79
CA TYR A 39 2.04 -4.54 15.04
C TYR A 39 3.13 -5.22 15.86
N ASP A 40 3.59 -6.38 15.42
CA ASP A 40 4.80 -7.01 15.94
C ASP A 40 6.02 -6.54 15.15
N ALA A 41 6.90 -5.78 15.79
CA ALA A 41 8.11 -5.25 15.18
C ALA A 41 9.13 -6.36 14.83
N THR A 42 9.04 -7.52 15.47
CA THR A 42 9.93 -8.67 15.23
C THR A 42 9.60 -9.32 13.89
N SER A 43 8.34 -9.72 13.71
CA SER A 43 7.85 -10.38 12.49
C SER A 43 7.52 -9.39 11.38
N LYS A 44 7.45 -8.08 11.67
CA LYS A 44 7.02 -7.00 10.76
C LYS A 44 5.60 -7.23 10.22
N THR A 45 4.72 -7.80 11.04
CA THR A 45 3.35 -8.15 10.68
C THR A 45 2.38 -7.72 11.78
N CYS A 46 1.11 -7.53 11.41
CA CYS A 46 0.03 -7.39 12.39
C CYS A 46 -0.37 -8.78 12.88
N VAL A 47 -0.21 -9.03 14.17
CA VAL A 47 -0.57 -10.30 14.81
C VAL A 47 -1.87 -10.14 15.61
N VAL A 48 -2.67 -11.21 15.68
CA VAL A 48 -3.87 -11.22 16.52
C VAL A 48 -3.45 -11.10 17.97
N MET A 49 -4.09 -10.20 18.71
CA MET A 49 -3.94 -10.15 20.16
C MET A 49 -4.68 -11.36 20.74
N SER A 50 -3.95 -12.43 21.06
CA SER A 50 -4.48 -13.52 21.88
C SER A 50 -4.73 -12.97 23.29
N GLY A 51 -5.99 -12.70 23.62
CA GLY A 51 -6.43 -12.44 24.99
C GLY A 51 -6.37 -13.69 25.85
#